data_AF-A0A183MX63-F1
#
_entry.id   AF-A0A183MX63-F1
#
_cell.length_a   1.000
_cell.length_b   1.000
_cell.length_c   1.000
_cell.angle_alpha   90.00
_cell.angle_beta   90.00
_cell.angle_gamma   90.00
#
_symmetry.space_group_name_H-M   'P 1'
#
loop_
_entity.id
_entity.type
_entity.pdbx_description
1 polymer ?
#
loop_
_entity_poly.entity_id
_entity_poly.type
_entity_poly.pdbx_seq_one_letter_code
_entity_poly.pdbx_strand_id
1 'polypeptide(L)'
;MNILQCYVPTNDGNDDIKDQFYERLQSIIEKCPGKDLTTLMGDSNAKVGIDNTGYEDIFGRHGLEERNENGEEFANLCAFSTLVIGGTIFPHKRIHKATWISPDHTTENQVDHICTNKKFRRTTEDVGTRRGADIASDYHLVVANLNLKLKKNWKTGQTAI
;
A
#
# COMPACT_ATOMS: atom_id res chain seq x y z
N MET A 1 -3.43 -10.61 12.18
CA MET A 1 -2.91 -9.54 11.31
C MET A 1 -2.10 -10.21 10.23
N ASN A 2 -2.30 -9.80 8.98
CA ASN A 2 -1.60 -10.30 7.82
C ASN A 2 -0.79 -9.15 7.21
N ILE A 3 0.46 -9.41 6.85
CA ILE A 3 1.31 -8.46 6.13
C ILE A 3 1.71 -9.16 4.84
N LEU A 4 1.32 -8.56 3.72
CA LEU A 4 1.64 -9.03 2.37
C LEU A 4 2.61 -8.02 1.78
N GLN A 5 3.80 -8.47 1.41
CA GLN A 5 4.79 -7.62 0.74
C GLN A 5 4.92 -8.04 -0.72
N CYS A 6 4.87 -7.09 -1.63
CA CYS A 6 5.01 -7.32 -3.06
C CYS A 6 6.12 -6.46 -3.69
N TYR A 7 6.64 -6.98 -4.80
CA TYR A 7 7.40 -6.22 -5.80
C TYR A 7 6.74 -6.53 -7.14
N VAL A 8 5.98 -5.56 -7.67
CA VAL A 8 5.19 -5.74 -8.89
C VAL A 8 6.10 -5.59 -10.12
N PRO A 9 5.91 -6.34 -11.21
CA PRO A 9 6.64 -6.11 -12.45
C PRO A 9 6.52 -4.66 -12.95
N THR A 10 7.56 -4.16 -13.61
CA THR A 10 7.59 -2.82 -14.20
C THR A 10 6.58 -2.69 -15.35
N ASN A 11 6.22 -1.46 -15.74
CA ASN A 11 5.31 -1.23 -16.88
C ASN A 11 5.79 -1.91 -18.17
N ASP A 12 7.10 -1.88 -18.43
CA ASP A 12 7.73 -2.53 -19.61
C ASP A 12 7.84 -4.07 -19.49
N GLY A 13 7.30 -4.63 -18.41
CA GLY A 13 7.23 -6.08 -18.22
C GLY A 13 6.26 -6.73 -19.19
N ASN A 14 6.43 -8.04 -19.42
CA ASN A 14 5.50 -8.82 -20.23
C ASN A 14 4.11 -8.88 -19.56
N ASP A 15 3.05 -8.64 -20.34
CA ASP A 15 1.68 -8.57 -19.83
C ASP A 15 1.20 -9.91 -19.24
N ASP A 16 1.53 -11.06 -19.85
CA ASP A 16 1.17 -12.37 -19.27
C ASP A 16 1.80 -12.58 -17.89
N ILE A 17 2.99 -12.03 -17.64
CA ILE A 17 3.64 -12.08 -16.32
C ILE A 17 2.93 -11.16 -15.33
N LYS A 18 2.50 -9.96 -15.77
CA LYS A 18 1.75 -9.00 -14.95
C LYS A 18 0.39 -9.58 -14.56
N ASP A 19 -0.34 -10.16 -15.50
CA ASP A 19 -1.64 -10.78 -15.26
C ASP A 19 -1.53 -11.92 -14.26
N GLN A 20 -0.60 -12.86 -14.48
CA GLN A 20 -0.35 -13.95 -13.54
C GLN A 20 0.06 -13.45 -12.14
N PHE A 21 0.80 -12.34 -12.08
CA PHE A 21 1.18 -11.73 -10.82
C PHE A 21 -0.05 -11.19 -10.07
N TYR A 22 -0.90 -10.41 -10.73
CA TYR A 22 -2.08 -9.80 -10.11
C TYR A 22 -3.11 -10.85 -9.71
N GLU A 23 -3.38 -11.86 -10.55
CA GLU A 23 -4.25 -12.99 -10.22
C GLU A 23 -3.74 -13.75 -8.98
N ARG A 24 -2.43 -14.03 -8.93
CA ARG A 24 -1.84 -14.70 -7.78
C ARG A 24 -1.94 -13.85 -6.52
N LEU A 25 -1.64 -12.55 -6.61
CA LEU A 25 -1.70 -11.63 -5.48
C LEU A 25 -3.14 -11.52 -4.95
N GLN A 26 -4.12 -11.38 -5.83
CA GLN A 26 -5.54 -11.38 -5.50
C GLN A 26 -5.93 -12.65 -4.75
N SER A 27 -5.55 -13.83 -5.25
CA SER A 27 -5.84 -15.11 -4.59
C SER A 27 -5.23 -15.24 -3.18
N ILE A 28 -4.11 -14.56 -2.91
CA ILE A 28 -3.47 -14.53 -1.60
C ILE A 28 -4.23 -13.58 -0.67
N ILE A 29 -4.65 -12.42 -1.18
CA ILE A 29 -5.45 -11.46 -0.41
C ILE A 29 -6.79 -12.09 0.00
N GLU A 30 -7.44 -12.82 -0.90
CA GLU A 30 -8.72 -13.51 -0.62
C GLU A 30 -8.61 -14.58 0.48
N LYS A 31 -7.44 -15.21 0.62
CA LYS A 31 -7.18 -16.18 1.70
C LYS A 31 -7.03 -15.52 3.07
N CYS A 32 -6.79 -14.20 3.12
CA CYS A 32 -6.67 -13.49 4.38
C CYS A 32 -8.04 -13.32 5.04
N PRO A 33 -8.23 -13.71 6.31
CA PRO A 33 -9.53 -13.57 6.96
C PRO A 33 -9.97 -12.10 7.03
N GLY A 34 -11.14 -11.75 6.49
CA GLY A 34 -11.68 -10.37 6.52
C GLY A 34 -12.00 -9.82 7.92
N LYS A 35 -11.89 -10.65 8.96
CA LYS A 35 -11.96 -10.22 10.37
C LYS A 35 -10.62 -9.73 10.93
N ASP A 36 -9.53 -10.00 10.24
CA ASP A 36 -8.19 -9.58 10.63
C ASP A 36 -7.75 -8.36 9.82
N LEU A 37 -6.87 -7.55 10.40
CA LEU A 37 -6.18 -6.51 9.64
C LEU A 37 -5.29 -7.17 8.60
N THR A 38 -5.43 -6.75 7.34
CA THR A 38 -4.52 -7.08 6.24
C THR A 38 -3.88 -5.82 5.73
N THR A 39 -2.55 -5.80 5.70
CA THR A 39 -1.73 -4.75 5.11
C THR A 39 -1.03 -5.29 3.88
N LEU A 40 -1.25 -4.67 2.73
CA LEU A 40 -0.48 -4.89 1.51
C LEU A 40 0.57 -3.77 1.42
N MET A 41 1.83 -4.10 1.18
CA MET A 41 2.89 -3.10 1.09
C MET A 41 3.98 -3.47 0.09
N GLY A 42 4.75 -2.48 -0.33
CA GLY A 42 5.94 -2.67 -1.14
C GLY A 42 5.92 -1.83 -2.40
N ASP A 43 6.85 -2.13 -3.29
CA ASP A 43 6.96 -1.45 -4.58
C ASP A 43 5.94 -2.04 -5.55
N SER A 44 4.93 -1.25 -5.87
CA SER A 44 3.91 -1.65 -6.82
C SER A 44 4.21 -1.19 -8.24
N ASN A 45 5.30 -0.46 -8.47
CA ASN A 45 5.62 0.19 -9.74
C ASN A 45 4.44 1.02 -10.30
N ALA A 46 3.54 1.48 -9.42
CA ALA A 46 2.24 2.01 -9.79
C ALA A 46 2.11 3.47 -9.36
N LYS A 47 1.92 4.36 -10.34
CA LYS A 47 1.51 5.73 -10.07
C LYS A 47 0.00 5.76 -10.10
N VAL A 48 -0.64 5.89 -8.94
CA VAL A 48 -2.12 5.90 -8.85
C VAL A 48 -2.73 7.26 -9.18
N GLY A 49 -1.94 8.34 -9.07
CA GLY A 49 -2.30 9.69 -9.45
C GLY A 49 -3.03 10.49 -8.37
N ILE A 50 -3.66 11.60 -8.76
CA ILE A 50 -4.53 12.44 -7.92
C ILE A 50 -6.02 12.20 -8.19
N ASP A 51 -6.37 11.91 -9.45
CA ASP A 51 -7.74 11.64 -9.84
C ASP A 51 -8.18 10.31 -9.23
N ASN A 52 -9.24 10.33 -8.42
CA ASN A 52 -9.78 9.17 -7.74
C ASN A 52 -11.18 8.81 -8.25
N THR A 53 -11.60 9.35 -9.40
CA THR A 53 -12.89 9.09 -10.02
C THR A 53 -13.11 7.59 -10.20
N GLY A 54 -14.21 7.05 -9.66
CA GLY A 54 -14.53 5.61 -9.69
C GLY A 54 -13.89 4.77 -8.56
N TYR A 55 -12.98 5.37 -7.77
CA TYR A 55 -12.22 4.72 -6.70
C TYR A 55 -12.36 5.44 -5.35
N GLU A 56 -13.32 6.36 -5.20
CA GLU A 56 -13.41 7.32 -4.07
C GLU A 56 -13.49 6.65 -2.70
N ASP A 57 -13.92 5.40 -2.67
CA ASP A 57 -14.09 4.58 -1.49
C ASP A 57 -12.78 4.02 -0.90
N ILE A 58 -11.74 3.92 -1.73
CA ILE A 58 -10.45 3.29 -1.41
C ILE A 58 -9.24 4.20 -1.71
N PHE A 59 -9.43 5.22 -2.54
CA PHE A 59 -8.41 6.11 -3.03
C PHE A 59 -8.75 7.56 -2.64
N GLY A 60 -7.86 8.21 -1.90
CA GLY A 60 -7.97 9.63 -1.56
C GLY A 60 -7.49 10.57 -2.67
N ARG A 61 -7.44 11.87 -2.39
CA ARG A 61 -7.08 12.91 -3.37
C ARG A 61 -5.66 13.46 -3.19
N HIS A 62 -4.85 12.78 -2.40
CA HIS A 62 -3.52 13.26 -2.01
C HIS A 62 -2.39 12.42 -2.60
N GLY A 63 -2.62 11.61 -3.62
CA GLY A 63 -1.54 10.98 -4.38
C GLY A 63 -0.68 11.99 -5.15
N LEU A 64 0.23 11.47 -5.97
CA LEU A 64 1.11 12.27 -6.83
C LEU A 64 0.87 11.98 -8.31
N GLU A 65 0.95 13.05 -9.11
CA GLU A 65 1.02 13.01 -10.58
C GLU A 65 -0.20 12.37 -11.26
N GLU A 66 0.00 11.93 -12.49
CA GLU A 66 -0.98 11.24 -13.32
C GLU A 66 -0.84 9.72 -13.16
N ARG A 67 -1.96 9.03 -13.34
CA ARG A 67 -2.02 7.58 -13.24
C ARG A 67 -1.32 6.93 -14.43
N ASN A 68 -0.49 5.91 -14.18
CA ASN A 68 0.07 5.07 -15.24
C ASN A 68 -0.69 3.73 -15.36
N GLU A 69 -0.34 2.90 -16.34
CA GLU A 69 -1.02 1.61 -16.57
C GLU A 69 -0.97 0.69 -15.35
N ASN A 70 0.20 0.49 -14.73
CA ASN A 70 0.31 -0.22 -13.45
C ASN A 70 -0.53 0.44 -12.34
N GLY A 71 -0.70 1.75 -12.37
CA GLY A 71 -1.57 2.54 -11.50
C GLY A 71 -3.03 2.13 -11.60
N GLU A 72 -3.52 1.89 -12.81
CA GLU A 72 -4.87 1.42 -13.07
C GLU A 72 -5.05 -0.02 -12.55
N GLU A 73 -4.14 -0.93 -12.90
CA GLU A 73 -4.20 -2.32 -12.43
C GLU A 73 -4.13 -2.43 -10.90
N PHE A 74 -3.26 -1.65 -10.27
CA PHE A 74 -3.15 -1.61 -8.83
C PHE A 74 -4.40 -1.02 -8.16
N ALA A 75 -4.99 0.02 -8.75
CA ALA A 75 -6.25 0.60 -8.27
C ALA A 75 -7.41 -0.40 -8.41
N ASN A 76 -7.49 -1.13 -9.53
CA ASN A 76 -8.45 -2.21 -9.77
C ASN A 76 -8.32 -3.33 -8.73
N LEU A 77 -7.11 -3.83 -8.48
CA LEU A 77 -6.85 -4.83 -7.44
C LEU A 77 -7.33 -4.33 -6.07
N CYS A 78 -7.00 -3.08 -5.71
CA CYS A 78 -7.36 -2.49 -4.43
C CYS A 78 -8.88 -2.30 -4.32
N ALA A 79 -9.56 -1.88 -5.39
CA ALA A 79 -11.01 -1.74 -5.43
C ALA A 79 -11.69 -3.10 -5.24
N PHE A 80 -11.28 -4.11 -6.01
CA PHE A 80 -11.83 -5.47 -5.94
C PHE A 80 -11.62 -6.08 -4.54
N SER A 81 -10.42 -5.92 -3.99
CA SER A 81 -10.03 -6.49 -2.70
C SER A 81 -10.45 -5.61 -1.50
N THR A 82 -11.12 -4.48 -1.74
CA THR A 82 -11.50 -3.48 -0.72
C THR A 82 -10.33 -2.99 0.14
N LEU A 83 -9.18 -2.72 -0.48
CA LEU A 83 -7.97 -2.18 0.15
C LEU A 83 -7.89 -0.67 -0.06
N VAL A 84 -7.71 0.08 1.02
CA VAL A 84 -7.54 1.54 1.02
C VAL A 84 -6.06 1.88 0.80
N ILE A 85 -5.75 2.72 -0.18
CA ILE A 85 -4.39 3.12 -0.57
C ILE A 85 -3.91 4.25 0.33
N GLY A 86 -3.20 3.93 1.42
CA GLY A 86 -2.92 4.85 2.51
C GLY A 86 -2.16 6.11 2.10
N GLY A 87 -1.19 5.99 1.19
CA GLY A 87 -0.36 7.11 0.70
C GLY A 87 -1.13 8.20 -0.07
N THR A 88 -2.44 8.01 -0.30
CA THR A 88 -3.32 8.95 -1.00
C THR A 88 -4.36 9.59 -0.09
N ILE A 89 -4.49 9.12 1.16
CA ILE A 89 -5.54 9.51 2.11
C ILE A 89 -5.20 10.78 2.88
N PHE A 90 -3.92 10.95 3.22
CA PHE A 90 -3.47 12.01 4.12
C PHE A 90 -2.81 13.17 3.36
N PRO A 91 -3.10 14.43 3.73
CA PRO A 91 -2.49 15.58 3.08
C PRO A 91 -1.03 15.74 3.54
N HIS A 92 -0.10 15.61 2.59
CA HIS A 92 1.33 15.84 2.83
C HIS A 92 1.96 16.78 1.80
N LYS A 93 3.14 17.30 2.11
CA LYS A 93 4.01 17.94 1.13
C LYS A 93 4.54 16.90 0.14
N ARG A 94 4.81 17.29 -1.11
CA ARG A 94 5.34 16.40 -2.17
C ARG A 94 6.53 15.55 -1.72
N ILE A 95 7.46 16.17 -0.98
CA ILE A 95 8.66 15.51 -0.43
C ILE A 95 8.35 14.32 0.51
N HIS A 96 7.15 14.26 1.08
CA HIS A 96 6.71 13.17 1.97
C HIS A 96 5.79 12.16 1.28
N LYS A 97 5.58 12.31 -0.04
CA LYS A 97 4.77 11.41 -0.87
C LYS A 97 5.59 10.68 -1.92
N ALA A 98 6.63 11.33 -2.44
CA ALA A 98 7.57 10.71 -3.36
C ALA A 98 8.32 9.57 -2.64
N THR A 99 8.28 8.40 -3.25
CA THR A 99 8.88 7.15 -2.73
C THR A 99 10.11 6.74 -3.53
N TRP A 100 10.26 7.23 -4.77
CA TRP A 100 11.40 6.96 -5.63
C TRP A 100 11.89 8.24 -6.29
N ILE A 101 13.21 8.37 -6.44
CA ILE A 101 13.86 9.47 -7.16
C ILE A 101 14.71 8.87 -8.29
N SER A 102 14.60 9.42 -9.49
CA SER A 102 15.45 9.00 -10.61
C SER A 102 16.95 9.21 -10.32
N PRO A 103 17.84 8.42 -10.95
CA PRO A 103 19.29 8.56 -10.74
C PRO A 103 19.86 9.96 -11.07
N ASP A 104 19.20 10.70 -11.95
CA ASP A 104 19.57 12.08 -12.31
C ASP A 104 18.95 13.14 -11.38
N HIS A 105 18.19 12.72 -10.36
CA HIS A 105 17.49 13.55 -9.38
C HIS A 105 16.46 14.54 -9.96
N THR A 106 15.99 14.32 -11.19
CA THR A 106 15.02 15.22 -11.84
C THR A 106 13.58 14.78 -11.65
N THR A 107 13.35 13.48 -11.46
CA THR A 107 12.02 12.87 -11.42
C THR A 107 11.77 12.25 -10.04
N GLU A 108 10.57 12.47 -9.51
CA GLU A 108 10.13 11.93 -8.22
C GLU A 108 8.78 11.24 -8.41
N ASN A 109 8.67 9.97 -8.04
CA ASN A 109 7.45 9.18 -8.23
C ASN A 109 6.93 8.62 -6.90
N GLN A 110 5.63 8.40 -6.82
CA GLN A 110 5.00 7.59 -5.77
C GLN A 110 4.66 6.21 -6.35
N VAL A 111 5.54 5.24 -6.14
CA VAL A 111 5.42 3.87 -6.68
C VAL A 111 5.38 2.79 -5.60
N ASP A 112 5.73 3.14 -4.37
CA ASP A 112 5.56 2.29 -3.20
C ASP A 112 4.30 2.67 -2.46
N HIS A 113 3.51 1.67 -2.10
CA HIS A 113 2.23 1.89 -1.45
C HIS A 113 2.09 1.01 -0.22
N ILE A 114 1.39 1.53 0.78
CA ILE A 114 0.91 0.76 1.91
C ILE A 114 -0.61 0.86 1.90
N CYS A 115 -1.27 -0.29 1.72
CA CYS A 115 -2.71 -0.41 1.69
C CYS A 115 -3.22 -1.19 2.89
N THR A 116 -4.42 -0.84 3.36
CA THR A 116 -5.08 -1.54 4.48
C THR A 116 -6.51 -1.87 4.12
N ASN A 117 -7.01 -3.05 4.51
CA ASN A 117 -8.40 -3.41 4.23
C ASN A 117 -9.39 -2.40 4.82
N LYS A 118 -10.41 -2.03 4.04
CA LYS A 118 -11.34 -0.92 4.30
C LYS A 118 -12.00 -0.99 5.69
N LYS A 119 -12.27 -2.20 6.19
CA LYS A 119 -12.80 -2.44 7.54
C LYS A 119 -11.92 -1.85 8.64
N PHE A 120 -10.60 -1.87 8.46
CA PHE A 120 -9.62 -1.36 9.41
C PHE A 120 -9.05 0.00 8.99
N ARG A 121 -9.64 0.70 8.01
CA ARG A 121 -9.13 2.00 7.54
C ARG A 121 -8.95 3.04 8.64
N ARG A 122 -9.76 2.99 9.70
CA ARG A 122 -9.69 3.89 10.86
C ARG A 122 -8.52 3.61 11.81
N THR A 123 -7.86 2.47 11.65
CA THR A 123 -6.63 2.10 12.36
C THR A 123 -5.44 2.88 11.79
N THR A 124 -5.46 3.16 10.49
CA THR A 124 -4.39 3.90 9.83
C THR A 124 -4.50 5.37 10.20
N GLU A 125 -3.51 5.86 10.94
CA GLU A 125 -3.44 7.25 11.39
C GLU A 125 -2.68 8.12 10.41
N ASP A 126 -1.68 7.55 9.72
CA ASP A 126 -0.87 8.25 8.73
C ASP A 126 -0.13 7.28 7.80
N VAL A 127 0.16 7.71 6.56
CA VAL A 127 1.05 7.00 5.62
C VAL A 127 1.83 7.99 4.78
N GLY A 128 3.16 7.91 4.83
CA GLY A 128 4.04 8.80 4.06
C GLY A 128 5.50 8.39 4.11
N THR A 129 6.35 9.13 3.41
CA THR A 129 7.78 8.83 3.33
C THR A 129 8.58 9.49 4.45
N ARG A 130 9.51 8.72 5.01
CA ARG A 130 10.41 9.15 6.07
C ARG A 130 11.73 9.66 5.48
N ARG A 131 11.72 10.92 5.03
CA ARG A 131 12.86 11.58 4.38
C ARG A 131 14.16 11.68 5.20
N GLY A 132 14.07 11.55 6.53
CA GLY A 132 15.25 11.55 7.40
C GLY A 132 15.95 10.20 7.54
N ALA A 133 15.41 9.14 6.92
CA ALA A 133 16.05 7.82 6.91
C ALA A 133 16.92 7.69 5.66
N ASP A 134 18.23 7.49 5.85
CA ASP A 134 19.13 7.08 4.77
C ASP A 134 19.13 5.56 4.68
N ILE A 135 18.77 5.04 3.50
CA ILE A 135 18.71 3.62 3.20
C ILE A 135 19.64 3.21 2.05
N ALA A 136 20.53 4.12 1.60
CA ALA A 136 21.45 3.88 0.49
C ALA A 136 20.75 3.34 -0.79
N SER A 137 19.59 3.91 -1.12
CA SER A 137 18.79 3.58 -2.30
C SER A 137 18.22 4.86 -2.91
N ASP A 138 17.88 4.78 -4.19
CA ASP A 138 17.04 5.72 -4.93
C ASP A 138 15.59 5.78 -4.41
N TYR A 139 15.20 4.85 -3.53
CA TYR A 139 13.93 4.85 -2.83
C TYR A 139 14.00 5.57 -1.47
N HIS A 140 12.83 6.01 -1.01
CA HIS A 140 12.59 6.48 0.34
C HIS A 140 11.77 5.49 1.14
N LEU A 141 12.11 5.35 2.41
CA LEU A 141 11.36 4.51 3.33
C LEU A 141 9.91 5.03 3.47
N VAL A 142 8.93 4.21 3.09
CA VAL A 142 7.50 4.47 3.35
C VAL A 142 7.11 3.90 4.69
N VAL A 143 6.35 4.67 5.48
CA VAL A 143 5.92 4.29 6.83
C VAL A 143 4.42 4.48 6.96
N ALA A 144 3.76 3.52 7.63
CA ALA A 144 2.39 3.64 8.06
C ALA A 144 2.29 3.61 9.60
N ASN A 145 1.54 4.54 10.17
CA ASN A 145 1.22 4.56 11.60
C ASN A 145 -0.14 3.89 11.81
N LEU A 146 -0.17 2.84 12.64
CA LEU A 146 -1.35 2.01 12.87
C LEU A 146 -1.73 1.96 14.36
N ASN A 147 -2.95 2.34 14.69
CA ASN A 147 -3.50 2.31 16.05
C ASN A 147 -4.43 1.10 16.26
N LEU A 148 -3.85 0.00 16.74
CA LEU A 148 -4.53 -1.28 16.89
C LEU A 148 -5.19 -1.44 18.26
N LYS A 149 -6.52 -1.65 18.27
CA LYS A 149 -7.26 -2.06 19.46
C LYS A 149 -7.38 -3.59 19.51
N LEU A 150 -6.38 -4.24 20.08
CA LEU A 150 -6.32 -5.70 20.19
C LEU A 150 -7.08 -6.19 21.43
N LYS A 151 -7.80 -7.32 21.29
CA LYS A 151 -8.39 -8.02 22.44
C LYS A 151 -7.28 -8.70 23.24
N LYS A 152 -7.23 -8.46 24.55
CA LYS A 152 -6.35 -9.21 25.46
C LYS A 152 -6.83 -10.66 25.57
N ASN A 153 -5.99 -11.61 25.19
CA ASN A 153 -6.20 -13.03 25.44
C ASN A 153 -5.35 -13.43 26.65
N TRP A 154 -5.93 -13.39 27.84
CA TRP A 154 -5.29 -13.94 29.03
C TRP A 154 -5.24 -15.46 28.88
N LYS A 155 -4.04 -16.05 28.97
CA LYS A 155 -3.92 -17.47 29.26
C LYS A 155 -4.15 -17.62 30.76
N THR A 156 -5.33 -18.07 31.16
CA THR A 156 -5.54 -18.53 32.54
C THR A 156 -4.54 -19.68 32.75
N GLY A 157 -3.50 -19.45 33.54
CA GLY A 157 -2.59 -20.53 33.91
C GLY A 157 -3.42 -21.64 34.54
N GLN A 158 -3.36 -22.85 33.99
CA GLN A 158 -3.83 -24.01 34.71
C GLN A 158 -2.94 -24.11 35.95
N THR A 159 -3.50 -23.76 37.11
CA THR A 159 -2.90 -24.11 38.39
C THR A 159 -2.82 -25.63 38.40
N ALA A 160 -1.60 -26.16 38.31
CA ALA A 160 -1.36 -27.56 38.60
C ALA A 160 -1.87 -27.82 40.02
N ILE A 161 -2.82 -28.74 40.16
CA ILE A 161 -3.27 -29.28 41.44
C ILE A 161 -2.19 -30.22 41.94
#